data_AF-A0A3D9IYJ1-F1
#
_entry.id   AF-A0A3D9IYJ1-F1
#
_cell.length_a   1.000
_cell.length_b   1.000
_cell.length_c   1.000
_cell.angle_alpha   90.00
_cell.angle_beta   90.00
_cell.angle_gamma   90.00
#
_symmetry.space_group_name_H-M   'P 1'
#
loop_
_entity.id
_entity.type
_entity.pdbx_description
1 polymer ?
#
loop_
_entity_poly.entity_id
_entity_poly.type
_entity_poly.pdbx_seq_one_letter_code
_entity_poly.pdbx_strand_id
1 'polypeptide(L)'
;MQLFIFIMGIIVLVFGIFFGFASGNLTLLLAGFVAGPLLLGIAKIIQILEGLDHKLLRIPYSLDQVWKVIKSSTIYEMESKDFEVHPNVKGNTQFPLVLLDDEYYLKARVFKKYFKEEENEYLFELPKQEPITLQKSYSYYPGVELFDFRDHLYVLLKKINVYPNIEGNKVTLEYFKDERYVS
;
A
#
# COMPACT_ATOMS: atom_id res chain seq x y z
N MET A 1 -20.55 -6.93 12.08
CA MET A 1 -20.73 -8.30 12.62
C MET A 1 -19.61 -8.69 13.61
N GLN A 2 -18.35 -8.44 13.27
CA GLN A 2 -17.19 -8.75 14.13
C GLN A 2 -17.18 -8.04 15.50
N LEU A 3 -17.44 -6.73 15.54
CA LEU A 3 -17.49 -5.95 16.79
C LEU A 3 -18.51 -6.53 17.77
N PHE A 4 -19.64 -7.04 17.26
CA PHE A 4 -20.68 -7.66 18.05
C PHE A 4 -20.22 -8.99 18.69
N ILE A 5 -19.53 -9.85 17.93
CA ILE A 5 -18.98 -11.12 18.44
C ILE A 5 -17.90 -10.87 19.50
N PHE A 6 -17.05 -9.86 19.29
CA PHE A 6 -16.03 -9.47 20.26
C PHE A 6 -16.63 -8.97 21.57
N ILE A 7 -17.63 -8.08 21.50
CA ILE A 7 -18.36 -7.57 22.68
C ILE A 7 -19.06 -8.72 23.41
N MET A 8 -19.74 -9.61 22.68
CA MET A 8 -20.38 -10.79 23.26
C MET A 8 -19.38 -11.73 23.93
N GLY A 9 -18.20 -11.95 23.33
CA GLY A 9 -17.13 -12.75 23.93
C GLY A 9 -16.64 -12.18 25.25
N ILE A 10 -16.47 -10.86 25.35
CA ILE A 10 -16.10 -10.18 26.60
C ILE A 10 -17.22 -10.33 27.64
N ILE A 11 -18.47 -10.12 27.24
CA ILE A 11 -19.63 -10.23 28.15
C ILE A 11 -19.72 -11.65 28.71
N VAL A 12 -19.62 -12.68 27.87
CA VAL A 12 -19.66 -14.09 28.30
C VAL A 12 -18.50 -14.42 29.25
N LEU A 13 -17.30 -13.91 28.96
CA LEU A 13 -16.12 -14.11 29.81
C LEU A 13 -16.30 -13.45 31.18
N VAL A 14 -16.70 -12.18 31.22
CA VAL A 14 -16.87 -11.41 32.46
C VAL A 14 -18.02 -11.98 33.29
N PHE A 15 -19.19 -12.22 32.68
CA PHE A 15 -20.33 -12.79 33.39
C PHE A 15 -20.07 -14.22 33.87
N GLY A 16 -19.49 -15.08 33.03
CA GLY A 16 -19.20 -16.47 33.39
C GLY A 16 -18.21 -16.59 34.55
N ILE A 17 -17.17 -15.75 34.58
CA ILE A 17 -16.21 -15.71 35.69
C ILE A 17 -16.89 -15.12 36.94
N PHE A 18 -17.55 -13.97 36.84
CA PHE A 18 -18.09 -13.27 38.01
C PHE A 18 -19.24 -14.04 38.67
N PHE A 19 -20.20 -14.55 37.89
CA PHE A 19 -21.29 -15.38 38.41
C PHE A 19 -20.84 -16.79 38.79
N GLY A 20 -19.85 -17.36 38.10
CA GLY A 20 -19.26 -18.65 38.47
C GLY A 20 -18.60 -18.61 39.85
N PHE A 21 -17.84 -17.54 40.14
CA PHE A 21 -17.27 -17.31 41.48
C PHE A 21 -18.34 -17.00 42.54
N ALA A 22 -19.31 -16.15 42.23
CA ALA A 22 -20.34 -15.76 43.21
C ALA A 22 -21.29 -16.90 43.59
N SER A 23 -21.58 -17.81 42.65
CA SER A 23 -22.47 -18.96 42.88
C SER A 23 -21.75 -20.23 43.33
N GLY A 24 -20.42 -20.25 43.33
CA GLY A 24 -19.62 -21.46 43.57
C GLY A 24 -19.80 -22.55 42.52
N ASN A 25 -20.40 -22.23 41.37
CA ASN A 25 -20.72 -23.19 40.32
C ASN A 25 -19.53 -23.34 39.37
N LEU A 26 -18.77 -24.41 39.57
CA LEU A 26 -17.58 -24.75 38.78
C LEU A 26 -17.90 -24.89 37.28
N THR A 27 -19.08 -25.39 36.93
CA THR A 27 -19.51 -25.57 35.54
C THR A 27 -19.69 -24.22 34.83
N LEU A 28 -20.27 -23.22 35.50
CA LEU A 28 -20.41 -21.86 34.96
C LEU A 28 -19.04 -21.17 34.82
N LEU A 29 -18.14 -21.39 35.77
CA LEU A 29 -16.79 -20.85 35.75
C LEU A 29 -15.99 -21.43 34.57
N LEU A 30 -16.02 -22.76 34.38
CA LEU A 30 -15.40 -23.43 33.24
C LEU A 30 -16.03 -23.01 31.91
N ALA A 31 -17.36 -22.88 31.85
CA ALA A 31 -18.04 -22.41 30.65
C ALA A 31 -17.60 -20.99 30.27
N GLY A 32 -17.48 -20.07 31.23
CA GLY A 32 -16.98 -18.72 30.98
C GLY A 32 -15.51 -18.69 30.52
N PHE A 33 -14.66 -19.49 31.18
CA PHE A 33 -13.23 -19.55 30.91
C PHE A 33 -12.91 -20.22 29.56
N VAL A 34 -13.76 -21.12 29.07
CA VAL A 34 -13.58 -21.79 27.78
C VAL A 34 -14.30 -21.03 26.65
N ALA A 35 -15.58 -20.69 26.83
CA ALA A 35 -16.39 -20.10 25.77
C ALA A 35 -15.98 -18.65 25.46
N GLY A 36 -15.59 -17.87 26.48
CA GLY A 36 -15.15 -16.48 26.30
C GLY A 36 -13.93 -16.37 25.37
N PRO A 37 -12.79 -16.99 25.72
CA PRO A 37 -11.59 -16.98 24.88
C PRO A 37 -11.81 -17.63 23.51
N LEU A 38 -12.67 -18.65 23.41
CA LEU A 38 -12.99 -19.29 22.14
C LEU A 38 -13.73 -18.33 21.19
N LEU A 39 -14.70 -17.56 21.68
CA LEU A 39 -15.38 -16.52 20.89
C LEU A 39 -14.42 -15.40 20.48
N LEU A 40 -13.52 -14.98 21.39
CA LEU A 40 -12.48 -13.99 21.08
C LEU A 40 -11.49 -14.52 20.03
N GLY A 41 -11.13 -15.81 20.11
CA GLY A 41 -10.30 -16.51 19.14
C GLY A 41 -10.95 -16.54 17.75
N ILE A 42 -12.23 -16.89 17.67
CA ILE A 42 -13.00 -16.87 16.42
C ILE A 42 -13.05 -15.44 15.84
N ALA A 43 -13.31 -14.42 16.67
CA ALA A 43 -13.32 -13.03 16.22
C ALA A 43 -11.95 -12.60 15.65
N LYS A 44 -10.86 -13.10 16.22
CA LYS A 44 -9.49 -12.85 15.74
C LYS A 44 -9.16 -13.62 14.47
N ILE A 45 -9.64 -14.86 14.34
CA ILE A 45 -9.53 -15.64 13.10
C ILE A 45 -10.29 -14.94 11.97
N ILE A 46 -11.51 -14.47 12.21
CA ILE A 46 -12.27 -13.68 11.22
C ILE A 46 -11.50 -12.41 10.83
N GLN A 47 -10.86 -11.73 11.79
CA GLN A 47 -10.03 -10.55 11.50
C GLN A 47 -8.84 -10.88 10.59
N ILE A 48 -8.20 -12.03 10.83
CA ILE A 48 -7.07 -12.49 10.02
C ILE A 48 -7.56 -12.93 8.65
N LEU A 49 -8.71 -13.62 8.56
CA LEU A 49 -9.32 -14.04 7.31
C LEU A 49 -9.76 -12.85 6.47
N GLU A 50 -10.39 -11.82 7.04
CA GLU A 50 -10.70 -10.57 6.32
C GLU A 50 -9.41 -9.90 5.82
N GLY A 51 -8.32 -9.95 6.60
CA GLY A 51 -7.00 -9.46 6.18
C GLY A 51 -6.34 -10.30 5.07
N LEU A 52 -6.62 -11.60 5.00
CA LEU A 52 -6.09 -12.53 3.99
C LEU A 52 -6.94 -12.56 2.72
N ASP A 53 -8.26 -12.45 2.83
CA ASP A 53 -9.20 -12.37 1.69
C ASP A 53 -8.83 -11.22 0.76
N HIS A 54 -8.37 -10.09 1.29
CA HIS A 54 -7.93 -8.96 0.47
C HIS A 54 -6.66 -9.25 -0.34
N LYS A 55 -5.72 -10.04 0.22
CA LYS A 55 -4.50 -10.44 -0.50
C LYS A 55 -4.75 -11.51 -1.56
N LEU A 56 -5.73 -12.39 -1.35
CA LEU A 56 -6.01 -13.51 -2.26
C LEU A 56 -7.06 -13.18 -3.33
N LEU A 57 -7.98 -12.25 -3.06
CA LEU A 57 -9.08 -11.91 -3.97
C LEU A 57 -8.83 -10.70 -4.90
N ARG A 58 -7.62 -10.08 -4.86
CA ARG A 58 -7.28 -8.87 -5.65
C ARG A 58 -8.31 -7.74 -5.49
N ILE A 59 -8.88 -7.60 -4.28
CA ILE A 59 -9.82 -6.52 -3.99
C ILE A 59 -9.01 -5.21 -3.92
N PRO A 60 -9.41 -4.14 -4.64
CA PRO A 60 -8.69 -2.87 -4.65
C PRO A 60 -8.42 -2.36 -3.24
N TYR A 61 -7.21 -1.85 -2.98
CA TYR A 61 -6.92 -1.20 -1.71
C TYR A 61 -7.94 -0.09 -1.42
N SER A 62 -8.42 -0.02 -0.18
CA SER A 62 -9.17 1.15 0.28
C SER A 62 -8.25 2.37 0.40
N LEU A 63 -8.80 3.59 0.33
CA LEU A 63 -8.03 4.82 0.45
C LEU A 63 -7.16 4.87 1.73
N ASP A 64 -7.67 4.34 2.84
CA ASP A 64 -6.92 4.26 4.10
C ASP A 64 -5.75 3.27 4.05
N GLN A 65 -5.90 2.19 3.28
CA GLN A 65 -4.82 1.22 3.07
C GLN A 65 -3.73 1.81 2.16
N VAL A 66 -4.11 2.46 1.06
CA VAL A 66 -3.17 3.19 0.20
C VAL A 66 -2.37 4.21 1.03
N TRP A 67 -3.06 4.97 1.91
CA TRP A 67 -2.38 5.89 2.80
C TRP A 67 -1.36 5.22 3.72
N LYS A 68 -1.73 4.10 4.34
CA LYS A 68 -0.84 3.34 5.24
C LYS A 68 0.39 2.83 4.49
N VAL A 69 0.23 2.32 3.27
CA VAL A 69 1.34 1.85 2.42
C VAL A 69 2.26 3.02 2.07
N ILE A 70 1.71 4.13 1.57
CA ILE A 70 2.51 5.34 1.23
C ILE A 70 3.27 5.86 2.46
N LYS A 71 2.62 5.92 3.63
CA LYS A 71 3.24 6.43 4.86
C LYS A 71 4.33 5.51 5.42
N SER A 72 4.19 4.20 5.23
CA SER A 72 5.17 3.19 5.68
C SER A 72 6.24 2.86 4.63
N SER A 73 6.15 3.44 3.44
CA SER A 73 7.11 3.22 2.35
C SER A 73 8.49 3.72 2.73
N THR A 74 9.51 2.93 2.38
CA THR A 74 10.90 3.29 2.67
C THR A 74 11.34 4.45 1.79
N ILE A 75 12.06 5.40 2.38
CA ILE A 75 12.61 6.56 1.69
C ILE A 75 14.01 6.21 1.21
N TYR A 76 14.25 6.37 -0.09
CA TYR A 76 15.54 6.12 -0.72
C TYR A 76 16.11 7.39 -1.32
N GLU A 77 17.43 7.46 -1.40
CA GLU A 77 18.12 8.41 -2.26
C GLU A 77 17.97 7.96 -3.72
N MET A 78 17.35 8.80 -4.54
CA MET A 78 17.04 8.50 -5.94
C MET A 78 18.12 9.07 -6.85
N GLU A 79 18.60 8.26 -7.77
CA GLU A 79 19.52 8.65 -8.83
C GLU A 79 19.15 7.99 -10.16
N SER A 80 19.60 8.56 -11.27
CA SER A 80 19.49 7.94 -12.58
C SER A 80 20.68 8.40 -13.43
N LYS A 81 21.15 7.51 -14.31
CA LYS A 81 22.19 7.84 -15.31
C LYS A 81 21.62 8.41 -16.59
N ASP A 82 20.34 8.16 -16.85
CA ASP A 82 19.68 8.49 -18.12
C ASP A 82 18.90 9.80 -18.07
N PHE A 83 18.48 10.23 -16.88
CA PHE A 83 17.74 11.47 -16.67
C PHE A 83 18.03 12.10 -15.31
N GLU A 84 17.75 13.39 -15.18
CA GLU A 84 17.96 14.10 -13.92
C GLU A 84 16.76 13.90 -12.98
N VAL A 85 17.01 13.35 -11.79
CA VAL A 85 15.99 13.27 -10.75
C VAL A 85 15.74 14.66 -10.17
N HIS A 86 14.50 15.14 -10.27
CA HIS A 86 14.14 16.44 -9.74
C HIS A 86 14.13 16.43 -8.19
N PRO A 87 14.75 17.41 -7.52
CA PRO A 87 14.79 17.44 -6.06
C PRO A 87 13.41 17.64 -5.43
N ASN A 88 13.25 17.14 -4.21
CA ASN A 88 12.07 17.40 -3.40
C ASN A 88 12.06 18.84 -2.85
N VAL A 89 11.04 19.19 -2.04
CA VAL A 89 10.91 20.54 -1.45
C VAL A 89 12.09 20.94 -0.55
N LYS A 90 12.87 19.98 -0.04
CA LYS A 90 14.04 20.21 0.81
C LYS A 90 15.34 20.31 0.00
N GLY A 91 15.28 20.20 -1.33
CA GLY A 91 16.44 20.30 -2.21
C GLY A 91 17.26 19.02 -2.33
N ASN A 92 16.81 17.89 -1.77
CA ASN A 92 17.49 16.59 -1.91
C ASN A 92 16.68 15.62 -2.79
N THR A 93 17.29 14.52 -3.22
CA THR A 93 16.66 13.50 -4.08
C THR A 93 16.06 12.33 -3.29
N GLN A 94 15.63 12.58 -2.05
CA GLN A 94 15.03 11.55 -1.22
C GLN A 94 13.52 11.45 -1.43
N PHE A 95 13.06 10.27 -1.85
CA PHE A 95 11.64 10.00 -2.12
C PHE A 95 11.22 8.62 -1.58
N PRO A 96 9.95 8.47 -1.14
CA PRO A 96 9.41 7.16 -0.83
C PRO A 96 9.19 6.35 -2.12
N LEU A 97 9.73 5.13 -2.18
CA LEU A 97 9.38 4.16 -3.21
C LEU A 97 8.17 3.35 -2.73
N VAL A 98 7.03 3.52 -3.40
CA VAL A 98 5.76 2.94 -2.98
C VAL A 98 5.54 1.64 -3.73
N LEU A 99 5.26 0.56 -3.03
CA LEU A 99 4.91 -0.74 -3.61
C LEU A 99 3.43 -1.02 -3.36
N LEU A 100 2.61 -1.01 -4.42
CA LEU A 100 1.16 -1.28 -4.36
C LEU A 100 0.84 -2.39 -5.36
N ASP A 101 0.20 -3.47 -4.91
CA ASP A 101 -0.19 -4.61 -5.75
C ASP A 101 0.99 -5.16 -6.58
N ASP A 102 2.16 -5.32 -5.93
CA ASP A 102 3.43 -5.77 -6.52
C ASP A 102 4.01 -4.84 -7.61
N GLU A 103 3.51 -3.61 -7.70
CA GLU A 103 3.93 -2.61 -8.67
C GLU A 103 4.59 -1.40 -7.99
N TYR A 104 5.68 -0.90 -8.60
CA TYR A 104 6.41 0.24 -8.09
C TYR A 104 5.83 1.57 -8.59
N TYR A 105 5.52 2.44 -7.63
CA TYR A 105 5.04 3.79 -7.84
C TYR A 105 6.02 4.80 -7.25
N LEU A 106 6.19 5.93 -7.94
CA LEU A 106 6.89 7.11 -7.43
C LEU A 106 6.04 8.35 -7.60
N LYS A 107 6.34 9.37 -6.78
CA LYS A 107 5.76 10.70 -7.00
C LYS A 107 6.20 11.22 -8.36
N ALA A 108 5.26 11.61 -9.22
CA ALA A 108 5.54 12.12 -10.56
C ALA A 108 6.47 13.34 -10.55
N ARG A 109 6.51 14.10 -9.44
CA ARG A 109 7.47 15.18 -9.20
C ARG A 109 8.93 14.78 -9.42
N VAL A 110 9.31 13.52 -9.19
CA VAL A 110 10.64 12.98 -9.51
C VAL A 110 11.04 13.30 -10.96
N PHE A 111 10.06 13.31 -11.86
CA PHE A 111 10.22 13.52 -13.29
C PHE A 111 9.82 14.94 -13.73
N LYS A 112 9.76 15.93 -12.83
CA LYS A 112 9.19 17.27 -13.13
C LYS A 112 9.75 17.96 -14.38
N LYS A 113 11.02 17.71 -14.73
CA LYS A 113 11.63 18.28 -15.94
C LYS A 113 11.13 17.64 -17.24
N TYR A 114 10.54 16.46 -17.13
CA TYR A 114 10.20 15.56 -18.23
C TYR A 114 8.71 15.23 -18.24
N PHE A 115 7.85 15.98 -17.55
CA PHE A 115 6.41 15.83 -17.72
C PHE A 115 5.71 17.17 -17.90
N LYS A 116 4.66 17.16 -18.72
CA LYS A 116 3.73 18.28 -18.94
C LYS A 116 2.33 17.85 -18.55
N GLU A 117 1.56 18.77 -17.99
CA GLU A 117 0.17 18.56 -17.62
C GLU A 117 -0.74 19.17 -18.68
N GLU A 118 -1.68 18.38 -19.18
CA GLU A 118 -2.67 18.75 -20.19
C GLU A 118 -4.06 18.32 -19.69
N GLU A 119 -4.75 19.20 -18.98
CA GLU A 119 -6.08 18.98 -18.38
C GLU A 119 -6.15 17.73 -17.47
N ASN A 120 -6.44 16.56 -18.06
CA ASN A 120 -6.55 15.28 -17.36
C ASN A 120 -5.51 14.25 -17.82
N GLU A 121 -4.56 14.67 -18.65
CA GLU A 121 -3.48 13.86 -19.19
C GLU A 121 -2.12 14.43 -18.79
N TYR A 122 -1.14 13.56 -18.63
CA TYR A 122 0.24 13.94 -18.36
C TYR A 122 1.14 13.28 -19.40
N LEU A 123 1.85 14.12 -20.15
CA LEU A 123 2.80 13.69 -21.16
C LEU A 123 4.18 13.58 -20.52
N PHE A 124 4.75 12.37 -20.50
CA PHE A 124 6.11 12.09 -20.04
C PHE A 124 7.08 12.03 -21.22
N GLU A 125 8.03 12.97 -21.28
CA GLU A 125 9.06 13.13 -22.32
C GLU A 125 10.45 12.85 -21.75
N LEU A 126 10.66 11.60 -21.29
CA LEU A 126 11.95 11.18 -20.74
C LEU A 126 13.00 11.01 -21.87
N PRO A 127 14.30 11.31 -21.61
CA PRO A 127 15.36 11.19 -22.62
C PRO A 127 15.48 9.77 -23.18
N LYS A 128 15.84 9.63 -24.47
CA LYS A 128 16.13 8.35 -25.14
C LYS A 128 14.96 7.35 -25.20
N GLN A 129 13.72 7.82 -25.08
CA GLN A 129 12.54 7.00 -25.31
C GLN A 129 11.42 7.82 -25.94
N GLU A 130 10.40 7.14 -26.47
CA GLU A 130 9.22 7.80 -27.01
C GLU A 130 8.41 8.47 -25.89
N PRO A 131 7.78 9.64 -26.16
CA PRO A 131 6.89 10.27 -25.21
C PRO A 131 5.70 9.37 -24.86
N ILE A 132 5.29 9.37 -23.59
CA ILE A 132 4.20 8.54 -23.08
C ILE A 132 3.16 9.43 -22.42
N THR A 133 1.94 9.41 -22.94
CA THR A 133 0.80 10.11 -22.34
C THR A 133 0.04 9.17 -21.40
N LEU A 134 -0.14 9.60 -20.16
CA LEU A 134 -0.91 8.86 -19.15
C LEU A 134 -2.12 9.66 -18.70
N GLN A 135 -3.26 9.00 -18.58
CA GLN A 135 -4.48 9.61 -18.02
C GLN A 135 -4.43 9.62 -16.49
N LYS A 136 -4.70 10.79 -15.91
CA LYS A 136 -4.82 10.94 -14.47
C LYS A 136 -6.11 10.28 -13.98
N SER A 137 -5.96 9.41 -12.99
CA SER A 137 -7.08 8.95 -12.17
C SER A 137 -7.17 9.74 -10.86
N TYR A 138 -8.40 9.95 -10.37
CA TYR A 138 -8.66 10.58 -9.08
C TYR A 138 -8.54 9.63 -7.89
N SER A 139 -8.34 8.34 -8.14
CA SER A 139 -8.21 7.34 -7.11
C SER A 139 -7.28 6.22 -7.54
N TYR A 140 -6.76 5.51 -6.54
CA TYR A 140 -6.03 4.29 -6.78
C TYR A 140 -6.97 3.15 -7.17
N TYR A 141 -6.56 2.37 -8.16
CA TYR A 141 -7.05 1.02 -8.43
C TYR A 141 -5.89 0.16 -8.94
N PRO A 142 -5.94 -1.19 -8.82
CA PRO A 142 -4.84 -2.05 -9.23
C PRO A 142 -4.44 -1.81 -10.69
N GLY A 143 -3.15 -1.52 -10.92
CA GLY A 143 -2.62 -1.26 -12.25
C GLY A 143 -2.89 0.14 -12.81
N VAL A 144 -3.45 1.06 -12.02
CA VAL A 144 -3.60 2.46 -12.41
C VAL A 144 -2.23 3.04 -12.79
N GLU A 145 -2.17 3.72 -13.93
CA GLU A 145 -0.90 4.18 -14.50
C GLU A 145 -0.42 5.48 -13.83
N LEU A 146 -1.39 6.33 -13.49
CA LEU A 146 -1.19 7.63 -12.89
C LEU A 146 -2.39 7.98 -12.02
N PHE A 147 -2.17 8.30 -10.74
CA PHE A 147 -3.25 8.66 -9.83
C PHE A 147 -2.90 9.81 -8.91
N ASP A 148 -3.90 10.64 -8.60
CA ASP A 148 -3.81 11.63 -7.54
C ASP A 148 -4.12 11.01 -6.19
N PHE A 149 -3.31 11.36 -5.20
CA PHE A 149 -3.57 11.02 -3.82
C PHE A 149 -3.07 12.14 -2.89
N ARG A 150 -4.01 12.90 -2.31
CA ARG A 150 -3.73 14.02 -1.38
C ARG A 150 -2.79 15.06 -1.99
N ASP A 151 -3.16 15.59 -3.16
CA ASP A 151 -2.42 16.62 -3.89
C ASP A 151 -1.01 16.16 -4.32
N HIS A 152 -0.84 14.84 -4.44
CA HIS A 152 0.36 14.22 -4.93
C HIS A 152 0.03 13.24 -6.04
N LEU A 153 0.64 13.46 -7.18
CA LEU A 153 0.52 12.57 -8.33
C LEU A 153 1.54 11.44 -8.20
N TYR A 154 1.08 10.20 -8.32
CA TYR A 154 1.91 9.00 -8.32
C TYR A 154 1.84 8.32 -9.69
N VAL A 155 2.99 7.96 -10.23
CA VAL A 155 3.12 7.30 -11.53
C VAL A 155 3.64 5.87 -11.34
N LEU A 156 3.05 4.95 -12.09
CA LEU A 156 3.48 3.57 -12.20
C LEU A 156 4.76 3.52 -13.07
N LEU A 157 5.88 3.12 -12.48
CA LEU A 157 7.18 3.24 -13.13
C LEU A 157 7.28 2.45 -14.44
N LYS A 158 6.71 1.23 -14.48
CA LYS A 158 6.71 0.43 -15.71
C LYS A 158 5.96 1.05 -16.87
N LYS A 159 5.00 1.93 -16.60
CA LYS A 159 4.21 2.61 -17.65
C LYS A 159 4.98 3.72 -18.34
N ILE A 160 6.00 4.26 -17.68
CA ILE A 160 6.95 5.20 -18.26
C ILE A 160 8.29 4.53 -18.60
N ASN A 161 8.28 3.20 -18.72
CA ASN A 161 9.45 2.37 -19.06
C ASN A 161 10.66 2.60 -18.12
N VAL A 162 10.40 2.84 -16.84
CA VAL A 162 11.41 2.95 -15.78
C VAL A 162 11.26 1.80 -14.79
N TYR A 163 12.36 1.24 -14.30
CA TYR A 163 12.37 0.33 -13.16
C TYR A 163 13.35 0.80 -12.07
N PRO A 164 13.05 0.52 -10.79
CA PRO A 164 13.97 0.81 -9.69
C PRO A 164 14.93 -0.38 -9.46
N ASN A 165 16.23 -0.12 -9.47
CA ASN A 165 17.23 -1.01 -8.90
C ASN A 165 17.56 -0.56 -7.47
N ILE A 166 17.35 -1.42 -6.48
CA ILE A 166 17.46 -1.09 -5.05
C ILE A 166 18.78 -1.63 -4.50
N GLU A 167 19.67 -0.73 -4.07
CA GLU A 167 20.97 -1.07 -3.49
C GLU A 167 21.14 -0.36 -2.14
N GLY A 168 20.84 -1.06 -1.04
CA GLY A 168 20.93 -0.50 0.31
C GLY A 168 19.91 0.62 0.54
N ASN A 169 20.39 1.86 0.73
CA ASN A 169 19.54 3.04 0.91
C ASN A 169 19.37 3.87 -0.38
N LYS A 170 19.89 3.37 -1.50
CA LYS A 170 19.84 4.02 -2.81
C LYS A 170 18.93 3.27 -3.76
N VAL A 171 18.27 4.05 -4.61
CA VAL A 171 17.49 3.54 -5.74
C VAL A 171 18.01 4.19 -7.00
N THR A 172 18.56 3.37 -7.90
CA THR A 172 18.95 3.78 -9.24
C THR A 172 17.77 3.51 -10.18
N LEU A 173 17.25 4.56 -10.81
CA LEU A 173 16.18 4.47 -11.79
C LEU A 173 16.77 4.26 -13.18
N GLU A 174 16.42 3.15 -13.80
CA GLU A 174 16.93 2.70 -15.09
C GLU A 174 15.79 2.41 -16.06
N TYR A 175 16.03 2.49 -17.36
CA TYR A 175 15.05 2.08 -18.36
C TYR A 175 15.03 0.57 -18.53
N PHE A 176 13.86 -0.03 -18.79
CA PHE A 176 13.84 -1.45 -19.17
C PHE A 176 14.72 -1.62 -20.41
N LYS A 177 15.70 -2.52 -20.30
CA LYS A 177 16.51 -2.91 -21.44
C LYS A 177 15.60 -3.69 -22.38
N ASP A 178 15.20 -3.05 -23.48
CA ASP A 178 14.57 -3.76 -24.57
C ASP A 178 15.66 -4.63 -25.21
N GLU A 179 15.59 -5.97 -25.05
CA GLU A 179 16.52 -6.93 -25.66
C GLU A 179 16.50 -6.90 -27.21
N ARG A 180 15.68 -6.02 -27.81
CA ARG A 180 15.54 -5.84 -29.25
C ARG A 180 16.59 -4.94 -29.92
N TYR A 181 17.57 -4.43 -29.16
CA TYR A 181 18.73 -3.70 -29.71
C TYR A 181 20.05 -4.26 -29.19
N VAL A 182 20.27 -5.57 -29.39
CA VAL A 182 21.64 -6.08 -29.53
C VAL A 182 21.88 -6.26 -31.03
N SER A 183 22.54 -5.26 -31.60
CA SER A 183 23.07 -5.22 -32.97
C SER A 183 24.02 -6.37 -33.26
#